data_AF-A0A2V8UD03-F1
#
_entry.id   AF-A0A2V8UD03-F1
#
_cell.length_a   1.000
_cell.length_b   1.000
_cell.length_c   1.000
_cell.angle_alpha   90.00
_cell.angle_beta   90.00
_cell.angle_gamma   90.00
#
_symmetry.space_group_name_H-M   'P 1'
#
loop_
_entity.id
_entity.type
_entity.pdbx_description
1 polymer ?
#
loop_
_entity_poly.entity_id
_entity_poly.type
_entity_poly.pdbx_seq_one_letter_code
_entity_poly.pdbx_strand_id
1 'polypeptide(L)'
;MKRRFITVVTTFVLATALLGQAPPPPAAAPAATPAATPAVPPVPITDADLKSIPAPKAEDRAKGDPDGGFTGTVADVTVNDAKKGLSIGDLVNQVGQNKIAINFVWTLVCGFLVMFMQAGFAVVETGLCRAKNANHTMMMNFMVYGVGMLAFWLIGFPLQMGGVGAVANLGGTPPINAEYTIQLFGKAWGLWGQNGYFLFHNGTYDVAVMVVFLFQMVFMDTALTIVTGSAAERWKYAAFIASSFIMGAFTYPLFANWAWGNGWLANLGANYGLGKGYADFAGS
;
A
#
# COMPACT_ATOMS: atom_id res chain seq x y z
N MET A 1 -27.53 45.54 22.70
CA MET A 1 -27.45 44.93 24.05
C MET A 1 -27.44 43.39 24.06
N LYS A 2 -28.15 42.69 23.16
CA LYS A 2 -28.22 41.20 23.17
C LYS A 2 -26.94 40.44 22.76
N ARG A 3 -26.03 41.02 21.96
CA ARG A 3 -24.79 40.33 21.53
C ARG A 3 -23.67 40.29 22.57
N ARG A 4 -23.69 41.16 23.59
CA ARG A 4 -22.66 41.17 24.66
C ARG A 4 -22.97 40.23 25.82
N PHE A 5 -24.23 39.80 25.98
CA PHE A 5 -24.65 38.91 27.06
C PHE A 5 -24.34 37.43 26.76
N ILE A 6 -24.42 37.03 25.49
CA ILE A 6 -24.11 35.66 25.05
C ILE A 6 -22.60 35.38 25.15
N THR A 7 -21.74 36.36 24.82
CA THR A 7 -20.28 36.21 24.92
C THR A 7 -19.80 36.04 26.36
N VAL A 8 -20.46 36.65 27.35
CA VAL A 8 -20.05 36.55 28.77
C VAL A 8 -20.43 35.19 29.38
N VAL A 9 -21.57 34.62 28.99
CA VAL A 9 -22.03 33.31 29.51
C VAL A 9 -21.25 32.14 28.91
N THR A 10 -20.85 32.21 27.63
CA THR A 10 -20.02 31.16 27.00
C THR A 10 -18.57 31.18 27.51
N THR A 11 -18.07 32.34 27.95
CA THR A 11 -16.71 32.48 28.50
C THR A 11 -16.61 31.91 29.93
N PHE A 12 -17.72 31.83 30.67
CA PHE A 12 -17.72 31.32 32.05
C PHE A 12 -17.86 29.78 32.14
N VAL A 13 -18.49 29.13 31.16
CA VAL A 13 -18.65 27.67 31.12
C VAL A 13 -17.39 26.96 30.61
N LEU A 14 -16.54 27.65 29.85
CA LEU A 14 -15.27 27.09 29.36
C LEU A 14 -14.10 27.25 30.35
N ALA A 15 -14.24 28.08 31.37
CA ALA A 15 -13.17 28.40 32.33
C ALA A 15 -13.05 27.39 33.50
N THR A 16 -14.08 26.57 33.77
CA THR A 16 -14.07 25.57 34.85
C THR A 16 -13.63 24.17 34.42
N ALA A 17 -13.43 23.93 33.12
CA ALA A 17 -12.88 22.65 32.62
C ALA A 17 -11.33 22.63 32.53
N LEU A 18 -10.67 23.75 32.84
CA LEU A 18 -9.22 23.95 32.68
C LEU A 18 -8.43 24.00 34.00
N LEU A 19 -9.07 23.73 35.13
CA LEU A 19 -8.43 23.72 36.44
C LEU A 19 -8.57 22.33 37.08
N GLY A 20 -7.68 21.40 36.70
CA GLY A 20 -7.67 20.09 37.34
C GLY A 20 -6.77 18.99 36.75
N GLN A 21 -5.89 19.26 35.78
CA GLN A 21 -4.94 18.23 35.32
C GLN A 21 -3.53 18.52 35.84
N ALA A 22 -3.15 17.73 36.85
CA ALA A 22 -1.77 17.61 37.31
C ALA A 22 -0.85 17.17 36.16
N PRO A 23 0.43 17.58 36.16
CA PRO A 23 1.38 17.22 35.11
C PRO A 23 1.50 15.70 34.99
N PRO A 24 1.60 15.14 33.76
CA PRO A 24 1.84 13.71 33.59
C PRO A 24 3.21 13.36 34.19
N PRO A 25 3.34 12.24 34.91
CA PRO A 25 4.61 11.83 35.48
C PRO A 25 5.63 11.58 34.37
N PRO A 26 6.94 11.71 34.66
CA PRO A 26 8.01 11.47 33.70
C PRO A 26 7.87 10.08 33.09
N ALA A 27 8.06 9.98 31.77
CA ALA A 27 7.98 8.73 31.02
C ALA A 27 8.82 7.65 31.69
N ALA A 28 8.17 6.60 32.17
CA ALA A 28 8.83 5.43 32.71
C ALA A 28 9.73 4.83 31.61
N ALA A 29 10.95 4.47 31.98
CA ALA A 29 11.83 3.66 31.14
C ALA A 29 11.05 2.45 30.58
N PRO A 30 11.31 2.00 29.35
CA PRO A 30 10.57 0.90 28.74
C PRO A 30 10.59 -0.29 29.68
N ALA A 31 9.43 -0.66 30.19
CA ALA A 31 9.28 -1.85 31.00
C ALA A 31 9.73 -3.04 30.16
N ALA A 32 10.63 -3.86 30.72
CA ALA A 32 11.01 -5.12 30.13
C ALA A 32 9.74 -5.89 29.74
N THR A 33 9.69 -6.34 28.49
CA THR A 33 8.61 -7.15 27.95
C THR A 33 8.30 -8.28 28.95
N PRO A 34 7.06 -8.43 29.44
CA PRO A 34 6.73 -9.56 30.29
C PRO A 34 7.08 -10.83 29.51
N ALA A 35 7.87 -11.71 30.12
CA ALA A 35 8.14 -13.03 29.56
C ALA A 35 6.80 -13.68 29.19
N ALA A 36 6.68 -14.12 27.92
CA ALA A 36 5.48 -14.76 27.42
C ALA A 36 5.05 -15.88 28.38
N THR A 37 3.81 -15.81 28.86
CA THR A 37 3.15 -16.93 29.54
C THR A 37 3.36 -18.19 28.69
N PRO A 38 3.74 -19.36 29.27
CA PRO A 38 3.86 -20.57 28.48
C PRO A 38 2.55 -20.79 27.73
N ALA A 39 2.61 -20.80 26.39
CA ALA A 39 1.45 -21.03 25.56
C ALA A 39 0.82 -22.37 25.96
N VAL A 40 -0.46 -22.36 26.30
CA VAL A 40 -1.24 -23.59 26.51
C VAL A 40 -1.01 -24.47 25.28
N PRO A 41 -0.66 -25.77 25.44
CA PRO A 41 -0.46 -26.65 24.30
C PRO A 41 -1.71 -26.61 23.41
N PRO A 42 -1.59 -26.32 22.11
CA PRO A 42 -2.74 -26.26 21.23
C PRO A 42 -3.44 -27.63 21.22
N VAL A 43 -4.77 -27.63 21.44
CA VAL A 43 -5.58 -28.84 21.34
C VAL A 43 -5.66 -29.23 19.86
N PRO A 44 -5.19 -30.43 19.46
CA PRO A 44 -5.26 -30.89 18.07
C PRO A 44 -6.71 -31.21 17.68
N ILE A 45 -7.13 -30.75 16.51
CA ILE A 45 -8.34 -31.21 15.81
C ILE A 45 -8.02 -32.61 15.28
N THR A 46 -8.84 -33.57 15.66
CA THR A 46 -8.68 -34.98 15.28
C THR A 46 -9.47 -35.32 14.02
N ASP A 47 -9.16 -36.45 13.38
CA ASP A 47 -9.93 -36.97 12.24
C ASP A 47 -11.42 -37.17 12.56
N ALA A 48 -11.79 -37.34 13.83
CA ALA A 48 -13.17 -37.44 14.28
C ALA A 48 -13.91 -36.09 14.19
N ASP A 49 -13.21 -34.99 14.52
CA ASP A 49 -13.75 -33.63 14.42
C ASP A 49 -13.99 -33.26 12.96
N LEU A 50 -13.07 -33.62 12.06
CA LEU A 50 -13.20 -33.38 10.61
C LEU A 50 -14.33 -34.22 9.97
N LYS A 51 -14.52 -35.47 10.39
CA LYS A 51 -15.60 -36.35 9.90
C LYS A 51 -17.00 -35.91 10.34
N SER A 52 -17.08 -35.09 11.39
CA SER A 52 -18.35 -34.54 11.89
C SER A 52 -18.82 -33.29 11.14
N ILE A 53 -17.93 -32.64 10.36
CA ILE A 53 -18.28 -31.50 9.53
C ILE A 53 -18.81 -32.04 8.19
N PRO A 54 -20.11 -31.83 7.87
CA PRO A 54 -20.67 -32.36 6.64
C PRO A 54 -20.04 -31.68 5.43
N ALA A 55 -19.22 -32.42 4.68
CA ALA A 55 -18.76 -31.99 3.36
C ALA A 55 -19.89 -32.15 2.33
N PRO A 56 -20.00 -31.25 1.32
CA PRO A 56 -20.99 -31.37 0.26
C PRO A 56 -20.87 -32.72 -0.47
N LYS A 57 -21.98 -33.49 -0.49
CA LYS A 57 -22.03 -34.78 -1.16
C LYS A 57 -21.72 -34.61 -2.65
N ALA A 58 -21.05 -35.58 -3.26
CA ALA A 58 -20.68 -35.53 -4.68
C ALA A 58 -21.90 -35.37 -5.61
N GLU A 59 -23.05 -35.93 -5.22
CA GLU A 59 -24.34 -35.82 -5.91
C GLU A 59 -24.91 -34.40 -5.92
N ASP A 60 -24.63 -33.61 -4.87
CA ASP A 60 -25.09 -32.22 -4.77
C ASP A 60 -24.15 -31.27 -5.50
N ARG A 61 -22.84 -31.55 -5.50
CA ARG A 61 -21.85 -30.85 -6.34
C ARG A 61 -22.09 -31.06 -7.84
N ALA A 62 -22.61 -32.22 -8.24
CA ALA A 62 -22.96 -32.51 -9.64
C ALA A 62 -24.11 -31.65 -10.18
N LYS A 63 -24.91 -31.01 -9.31
CA LYS A 63 -26.00 -30.08 -9.69
C LYS A 63 -25.52 -28.65 -9.92
N GLY A 64 -24.23 -28.38 -9.71
CA GLY A 64 -23.63 -27.04 -9.80
C GLY A 64 -23.71 -26.26 -8.49
N ASP A 65 -22.87 -25.23 -8.35
CA ASP A 65 -22.69 -24.40 -7.16
C ASP A 65 -22.79 -22.90 -7.50
N PRO A 66 -24.00 -22.36 -7.81
CA PRO A 66 -24.15 -20.99 -8.32
C PRO A 66 -23.86 -19.90 -7.28
N ASP A 67 -23.99 -20.20 -5.99
CA ASP A 67 -23.73 -19.30 -4.87
C ASP A 67 -22.34 -19.49 -4.24
N GLY A 68 -21.59 -20.52 -4.68
CA GLY A 68 -20.25 -20.83 -4.18
C GLY A 68 -20.23 -21.50 -2.81
N GLY A 69 -21.39 -21.92 -2.29
CA GLY A 69 -21.53 -22.52 -0.97
C GLY A 69 -20.90 -23.91 -0.85
N PHE A 70 -20.63 -24.57 -1.98
CA PHE A 70 -19.96 -25.89 -2.04
C PHE A 70 -18.49 -25.81 -2.49
N THR A 71 -17.97 -24.61 -2.74
CA THR A 71 -16.61 -24.39 -3.24
C THR A 71 -15.62 -24.30 -2.09
N GLY A 72 -14.78 -25.33 -1.98
CA GLY A 72 -13.85 -25.52 -0.86
C GLY A 72 -14.49 -26.33 0.28
N THR A 73 -13.72 -27.26 0.82
CA THR A 73 -14.15 -28.22 1.84
C THR A 73 -13.07 -28.41 2.90
N VAL A 74 -13.39 -29.11 3.97
CA VAL A 74 -12.39 -29.52 4.98
C VAL A 74 -11.24 -30.34 4.38
N ALA A 75 -11.45 -30.99 3.23
CA ALA A 75 -10.40 -31.73 2.54
C ALA A 75 -9.38 -30.83 1.82
N ASP A 76 -9.70 -29.56 1.60
CA ASP A 76 -8.83 -28.57 0.97
C ASP A 76 -7.93 -27.86 2.00
N VAL A 77 -8.12 -28.15 3.28
CA VAL A 77 -7.30 -27.64 4.39
C VAL A 77 -6.05 -28.51 4.53
N THR A 78 -4.91 -27.99 4.07
CA THR A 78 -3.63 -28.68 4.12
C THR A 78 -3.11 -28.84 5.55
N VAL A 79 -2.75 -30.08 5.94
CA VAL A 79 -2.12 -30.37 7.23
C VAL A 79 -0.60 -30.19 7.13
N ASN A 80 -0.06 -29.15 7.78
CA ASN A 80 1.37 -28.82 7.71
C ASN A 80 2.28 -29.87 8.36
N ASP A 81 1.81 -30.57 9.40
CA ASP A 81 2.52 -31.70 10.02
C ASP A 81 1.57 -32.88 10.20
N ALA A 82 1.64 -33.82 9.26
CA ALA A 82 0.80 -35.02 9.24
C ALA A 82 0.94 -35.89 10.50
N LYS A 83 2.00 -35.71 11.31
CA LYS A 83 2.21 -36.47 12.56
C LYS A 83 1.57 -35.79 13.78
N LYS A 84 1.31 -34.48 13.73
CA LYS A 84 0.68 -33.71 14.84
C LYS A 84 -0.81 -33.46 14.63
N GLY A 85 -1.32 -33.66 13.41
CA GLY A 85 -2.69 -33.30 13.05
C GLY A 85 -2.84 -31.79 12.85
N LEU A 86 -4.07 -31.34 12.56
CA LEU A 86 -4.40 -29.92 12.37
C LEU A 86 -4.79 -29.33 13.73
N SER A 87 -4.18 -28.25 14.22
CA SER A 87 -4.69 -27.58 15.42
C SER A 87 -5.64 -26.42 15.08
N ILE A 88 -6.45 -25.98 16.06
CA ILE A 88 -7.26 -24.76 15.91
C ILE A 88 -6.36 -23.54 15.60
N GLY A 89 -5.17 -23.48 16.20
CA GLY A 89 -4.20 -22.42 15.91
C GLY A 89 -3.73 -22.43 14.46
N ASP A 90 -3.50 -23.60 13.88
CA ASP A 90 -3.10 -23.74 12.47
C ASP A 90 -4.22 -23.30 11.53
N LEU A 91 -5.47 -23.66 11.83
CA LEU A 91 -6.63 -23.24 11.05
C LEU A 91 -6.79 -21.71 11.07
N VAL A 92 -6.69 -21.10 12.25
CA VAL A 92 -6.79 -19.63 12.40
C VAL A 92 -5.66 -18.92 11.65
N ASN A 93 -4.44 -19.45 11.72
CA ASN A 93 -3.30 -18.91 10.96
C ASN A 93 -3.52 -19.02 9.45
N GLN A 94 -4.02 -20.17 8.97
CA GLN A 94 -4.30 -20.38 7.55
C GLN A 94 -5.40 -19.46 7.03
N VAL A 95 -6.47 -19.22 7.80
CA VAL A 95 -7.50 -18.24 7.44
C VAL A 95 -6.90 -16.83 7.32
N GLY A 96 -6.03 -16.44 8.25
CA GLY A 96 -5.31 -15.17 8.19
C GLY A 96 -4.41 -15.07 6.95
N GLN A 97 -3.62 -16.11 6.65
CA GLN A 97 -2.75 -16.17 5.47
C GLN A 97 -3.56 -16.11 4.17
N ASN A 98 -4.67 -16.85 4.08
CA ASN A 98 -5.53 -16.86 2.89
C ASN A 98 -6.13 -15.47 2.62
N LYS A 99 -6.56 -14.75 3.67
CA LYS A 99 -7.03 -13.36 3.52
C LYS A 99 -5.96 -12.47 2.86
N ILE A 100 -4.71 -12.56 3.33
CA ILE A 100 -3.61 -11.77 2.76
C ILE A 100 -3.25 -12.24 1.34
N ALA A 101 -3.24 -13.55 1.10
CA ALA A 101 -2.98 -14.12 -0.22
C ALA A 101 -4.01 -13.67 -1.27
N ILE A 102 -5.29 -13.63 -0.92
CA ILE A 102 -6.36 -13.10 -1.79
C ILE A 102 -6.11 -11.63 -2.12
N ASN A 103 -5.74 -10.83 -1.12
CA ASN A 103 -5.40 -9.43 -1.35
C ASN A 103 -4.18 -9.27 -2.26
N PHE A 104 -3.15 -10.11 -2.12
CA PHE A 104 -1.99 -10.11 -3.02
C PHE A 104 -2.39 -10.42 -4.45
N VAL A 105 -3.17 -11.48 -4.66
CA VAL A 105 -3.64 -11.87 -5.99
C VAL A 105 -4.44 -10.73 -6.62
N TRP A 106 -5.38 -10.13 -5.87
CA TRP A 106 -6.16 -9.02 -6.38
C TRP A 106 -5.30 -7.81 -6.73
N THR A 107 -4.38 -7.41 -5.85
CA THR A 107 -3.47 -6.29 -6.10
C THR A 107 -2.58 -6.53 -7.32
N LEU A 108 -2.05 -7.75 -7.48
CA LEU A 108 -1.23 -8.11 -8.65
C LEU A 108 -2.06 -8.11 -9.94
N VAL A 109 -3.27 -8.67 -9.94
CA VAL A 109 -4.17 -8.63 -11.09
C VAL A 109 -4.49 -7.20 -11.49
N CYS A 110 -4.85 -6.34 -10.53
CA CYS A 110 -5.06 -4.91 -10.77
C CYS A 110 -3.79 -4.24 -11.32
N GLY A 111 -2.63 -4.54 -10.75
CA GLY A 111 -1.34 -4.04 -11.23
C GLY A 111 -1.05 -4.44 -12.68
N PHE A 112 -1.32 -5.69 -13.06
CA PHE A 112 -1.17 -6.15 -14.45
C PHE A 112 -2.16 -5.45 -15.39
N LEU A 113 -3.40 -5.22 -14.97
CA LEU A 113 -4.36 -4.45 -15.76
C LEU A 113 -3.90 -3.00 -15.97
N VAL A 114 -3.35 -2.35 -14.94
CA VAL A 114 -2.75 -1.01 -15.08
C VAL A 114 -1.52 -1.05 -15.98
N MET A 115 -0.70 -2.10 -15.94
CA MET A 115 0.43 -2.27 -16.85
C MET A 115 -0.01 -2.26 -18.34
N PHE A 116 -1.20 -2.80 -18.66
CA PHE A 116 -1.76 -2.72 -20.02
C PHE A 116 -2.14 -1.30 -20.46
N MET A 117 -2.27 -0.33 -19.54
CA MET A 117 -2.47 1.08 -19.90
C MET A 117 -1.31 1.59 -20.75
N GLN A 118 -0.09 1.06 -20.57
CA GLN A 118 1.07 1.45 -21.37
C GLN A 118 0.92 1.09 -22.85
N ALA A 119 0.38 -0.09 -23.14
CA ALA A 119 0.04 -0.45 -24.52
C ALA A 119 -1.07 0.46 -25.07
N GLY A 120 -2.05 0.81 -24.23
CA GLY A 120 -3.12 1.74 -24.59
C GLY A 120 -2.59 3.13 -24.97
N PHE A 121 -1.76 3.73 -24.11
CA PHE A 121 -1.14 5.03 -24.38
C PHE A 121 -0.23 4.98 -25.60
N ALA A 122 0.56 3.93 -25.78
CA ALA A 122 1.41 3.78 -26.96
C ALA A 122 0.61 3.82 -28.27
N VAL A 123 -0.55 3.16 -28.31
CA VAL A 123 -1.43 3.16 -29.49
C VAL A 123 -2.11 4.52 -29.68
N VAL A 124 -2.64 5.12 -28.61
CA VAL A 124 -3.31 6.43 -28.68
C VAL A 124 -2.34 7.54 -29.11
N GLU A 125 -1.16 7.62 -28.49
CA GLU A 125 -0.17 8.63 -28.81
C GLU A 125 0.38 8.48 -30.22
N THR A 126 0.69 7.25 -30.63
CA THR A 126 1.16 6.98 -31.99
C THR A 126 0.07 7.28 -33.03
N GLY A 127 -1.19 6.97 -32.72
CA GLY A 127 -2.34 7.22 -33.60
C GLY A 127 -2.70 8.70 -33.74
N LEU A 128 -2.46 9.51 -32.70
CA LEU A 128 -2.66 10.96 -32.73
C LEU A 128 -1.46 11.72 -33.35
N CYS A 129 -0.32 11.06 -33.53
CA CYS A 129 0.84 11.62 -34.22
C CYS A 129 0.71 11.52 -35.75
N ARG A 130 1.49 12.34 -36.46
CA ARG A 130 1.60 12.21 -37.91
C ARG A 130 2.32 10.91 -38.25
N ALA A 131 1.87 10.23 -39.31
CA ALA A 131 2.39 8.92 -39.73
C ALA A 131 3.94 8.87 -39.84
N LYS A 132 4.57 9.96 -40.29
CA LYS A 132 6.04 10.05 -40.40
C LYS A 132 6.79 9.95 -39.07
N ASN A 133 6.13 10.26 -37.95
CA ASN A 133 6.69 10.27 -36.61
C ASN A 133 6.26 9.04 -35.79
N ALA A 134 5.38 8.18 -36.33
CA ALA A 134 4.81 7.04 -35.61
C ALA A 134 5.87 6.12 -35.00
N ASN A 135 6.91 5.77 -35.76
CA ASN A 135 7.99 4.92 -35.27
C ASN A 135 8.75 5.56 -34.10
N HIS A 136 8.98 6.87 -34.15
CA HIS A 136 9.67 7.58 -33.07
C HIS A 136 8.81 7.63 -31.80
N THR A 137 7.50 7.90 -31.94
CA THR A 137 6.56 7.90 -30.81
C THR A 137 6.41 6.54 -30.14
N MET A 138 6.30 5.47 -30.94
CA MET A 138 6.21 4.10 -30.42
C MET A 138 7.50 3.69 -29.68
N MET A 139 8.66 4.04 -30.23
CA MET A 139 9.95 3.77 -29.58
C MET A 139 10.08 4.48 -28.24
N MET A 140 9.62 5.73 -28.12
CA MET A 140 9.61 6.46 -26.86
C MET A 140 8.72 5.76 -25.82
N ASN A 141 7.51 5.35 -26.21
CA ASN A 141 6.60 4.62 -25.32
C ASN A 141 7.22 3.31 -24.81
N PHE A 142 7.88 2.53 -25.68
CA PHE A 142 8.53 1.30 -25.23
C PHE A 142 9.72 1.57 -24.29
N MET A 143 10.49 2.63 -24.58
CA MET A 143 11.65 3.00 -23.77
C MET A 143 11.25 3.55 -22.39
N VAL A 144 10.11 4.22 -22.29
CA VAL A 144 9.63 4.79 -21.02
C VAL A 144 9.49 3.69 -19.96
N TYR A 145 8.95 2.53 -20.35
CA TYR A 145 8.73 1.41 -19.45
C TYR A 145 10.02 0.90 -18.84
N GLY A 146 11.05 0.68 -19.67
CA GLY A 146 12.35 0.21 -19.21
C GLY A 146 13.07 1.23 -18.33
N VAL A 147 13.08 2.49 -18.75
CA VAL A 147 13.77 3.58 -18.02
C VAL A 147 13.05 3.91 -16.72
N GLY A 148 11.72 4.00 -16.75
CA GLY A 148 10.85 4.27 -15.60
C GLY A 148 10.97 3.17 -14.56
N MET A 149 10.80 1.90 -14.96
CA MET A 149 10.97 0.75 -14.06
C MET A 149 12.36 0.75 -13.39
N LEU A 150 13.43 1.01 -14.14
CA LEU A 150 14.78 1.09 -13.59
C LEU A 150 14.94 2.26 -12.63
N ALA A 151 14.50 3.46 -13.01
CA ALA A 151 14.58 4.66 -12.16
C ALA A 151 13.82 4.48 -10.84
N PHE A 152 12.64 3.87 -10.92
CA PHE A 152 11.79 3.60 -9.77
C PHE A 152 12.37 2.52 -8.86
N TRP A 153 12.86 1.42 -9.44
CA TRP A 153 13.53 0.38 -8.65
C TRP A 153 14.79 0.89 -7.93
N LEU A 154 15.59 1.74 -8.58
CA LEU A 154 16.82 2.29 -8.02
C LEU A 154 16.54 3.26 -6.87
N ILE A 155 15.67 4.25 -7.09
CA ILE A 155 15.50 5.41 -6.20
C ILE A 155 14.04 5.76 -5.96
N GLY A 156 13.16 5.61 -6.95
CA GLY A 156 11.78 6.09 -6.81
C GLY A 156 10.96 5.36 -5.74
N PHE A 157 11.00 4.03 -5.71
CA PHE A 157 10.26 3.23 -4.74
C PHE A 157 10.60 3.58 -3.28
N PRO A 158 11.87 3.63 -2.85
CA PRO A 158 12.19 3.99 -1.46
C PRO A 158 11.74 5.41 -1.13
N LEU A 159 11.89 6.37 -2.05
CA LEU A 159 11.41 7.73 -1.81
C LEU A 159 9.89 7.78 -1.67
N GLN A 160 9.17 7.02 -2.48
CA GLN A 160 7.71 6.99 -2.48
C GLN A 160 7.15 6.24 -1.26
N MET A 161 7.53 4.99 -1.08
CA MET A 161 6.89 4.04 -0.16
C MET A 161 7.75 3.70 1.06
N GLY A 162 9.00 4.15 1.14
CA GLY A 162 9.92 3.76 2.21
C GLY A 162 9.53 4.17 3.63
N GLY A 163 8.57 5.09 3.77
CA GLY A 163 8.00 5.57 5.03
C GLY A 163 6.51 5.31 5.21
N VAL A 164 5.88 4.52 4.32
CA VAL A 164 4.43 4.28 4.32
C VAL A 164 3.93 3.59 5.59
N GLY A 165 4.81 2.86 6.27
CA GLY A 165 4.49 2.09 7.46
C GLY A 165 3.77 0.78 7.11
N ALA A 166 2.89 0.33 8.01
CA ALA A 166 2.27 -0.96 7.89
C ALA A 166 1.02 -0.94 6.98
N VAL A 167 1.11 -1.61 5.83
CA VAL A 167 -0.05 -1.83 4.95
C VAL A 167 -0.83 -3.04 5.46
N ALA A 168 -1.79 -2.81 6.37
CA ALA A 168 -2.53 -3.85 7.07
C ALA A 168 -3.20 -4.87 6.12
N ASN A 169 -3.70 -4.42 4.97
CA ASN A 169 -4.35 -5.29 3.98
C ASN A 169 -3.37 -6.26 3.28
N LEU A 170 -2.07 -5.99 3.38
CA LEU A 170 -1.01 -6.77 2.74
C LEU A 170 -0.11 -7.47 3.76
N GLY A 171 -0.56 -7.67 4.99
CA GLY A 171 0.24 -8.34 6.03
C GLY A 171 1.23 -7.41 6.74
N GLY A 172 1.09 -6.09 6.56
CA GLY A 172 1.67 -5.09 7.45
C GLY A 172 3.06 -4.56 7.07
N THR A 173 3.62 -4.94 5.92
CA THR A 173 4.87 -4.40 5.31
C THR A 173 5.89 -3.77 6.31
N PRO A 174 6.33 -4.48 7.37
CA PRO A 174 7.06 -3.86 8.48
C PRO A 174 8.36 -3.12 8.11
N PRO A 175 9.14 -3.55 7.09
CA PRO A 175 10.39 -2.90 6.73
C PRO A 175 10.27 -1.45 6.22
N ILE A 176 9.15 -1.05 5.58
CA ILE A 176 9.04 0.25 4.91
C ILE A 176 8.42 1.34 5.81
N ASN A 177 9.04 1.57 6.97
CA ASN A 177 8.55 2.47 8.03
C ASN A 177 9.51 3.63 8.38
N ALA A 178 10.44 3.96 7.50
CA ALA A 178 11.43 5.00 7.72
C ALA A 178 11.11 6.22 6.84
N GLU A 179 10.46 7.23 7.42
CA GLU A 179 10.09 8.49 6.76
C GLU A 179 11.03 9.62 7.24
N TYR A 180 11.59 10.39 6.31
CA TYR A 180 12.34 11.59 6.66
C TYR A 180 11.38 12.72 6.99
N THR A 181 11.37 13.14 8.26
CA THR A 181 10.46 14.19 8.74
C THR A 181 11.20 15.44 9.18
N ILE A 182 10.64 16.62 8.86
CA ILE A 182 11.05 17.89 9.46
C ILE A 182 9.96 18.41 10.41
N GLN A 183 10.36 19.14 11.45
CA GLN A 183 9.41 19.74 12.38
C GLN A 183 9.13 21.19 11.96
N LEU A 184 7.91 21.46 11.50
CA LEU A 184 7.45 22.78 11.11
C LEU A 184 6.13 23.09 11.82
N PHE A 185 6.01 24.31 12.36
CA PHE A 185 4.80 24.76 13.06
C PHE A 185 4.37 23.84 14.23
N GLY A 186 5.33 23.18 14.88
CA GLY A 186 5.07 22.22 15.95
C GLY A 186 4.45 20.90 15.49
N LYS A 187 4.52 20.59 14.19
CA LYS A 187 4.01 19.35 13.58
C LYS A 187 5.11 18.68 12.75
N ALA A 188 5.02 17.36 12.62
CA ALA A 188 5.93 16.58 11.78
C ALA A 188 5.46 16.61 10.32
N TRP A 189 6.40 16.87 9.42
CA TRP A 189 6.20 16.91 7.97
C TRP A 189 7.08 15.85 7.32
N GLY A 190 6.49 14.72 6.93
CA GLY A 190 7.16 13.68 6.15
C GLY A 190 7.38 14.14 4.71
N LEU A 191 8.62 14.04 4.23
CA LEU A 191 9.02 14.54 2.92
C LEU A 191 9.38 13.43 1.93
N TRP A 192 9.96 12.33 2.40
CA TRP A 192 10.31 11.16 1.58
C TRP A 192 10.70 9.97 2.44
N GLY A 193 10.49 8.76 1.90
CA GLY A 193 10.92 7.51 2.50
C GLY A 193 12.44 7.27 2.39
N GLN A 194 12.98 6.54 3.36
CA GLN A 194 14.41 6.27 3.51
C GLN A 194 14.78 4.79 3.42
N ASN A 195 13.80 3.90 3.21
CA ASN A 195 14.02 2.46 3.11
C ASN A 195 13.41 1.87 1.83
N GLY A 196 13.96 0.75 1.33
CA GLY A 196 13.49 0.07 0.11
C GLY A 196 14.39 0.22 -1.11
N TYR A 197 15.61 0.75 -0.94
CA TYR A 197 16.57 0.87 -2.03
C TYR A 197 16.83 -0.49 -2.67
N PHE A 198 16.67 -0.55 -4.00
CA PHE A 198 16.83 -1.75 -4.81
C PHE A 198 15.96 -2.95 -4.38
N LEU A 199 14.96 -2.75 -3.51
CA LEU A 199 14.09 -3.77 -2.93
C LEU A 199 14.78 -4.84 -2.04
N PHE A 200 16.01 -4.60 -1.61
CA PHE A 200 16.71 -5.52 -0.69
C PHE A 200 17.34 -4.83 0.53
N HIS A 201 17.37 -3.51 0.55
CA HIS A 201 17.93 -2.75 1.68
C HIS A 201 17.08 -2.92 2.96
N ASN A 202 17.73 -3.03 4.12
CA ASN A 202 17.12 -3.14 5.47
C ASN A 202 15.87 -4.05 5.55
N GLY A 203 15.98 -5.29 5.05
CA GLY A 203 14.92 -6.29 5.20
C GLY A 203 13.73 -6.13 4.26
N THR A 204 13.82 -5.26 3.24
CA THR A 204 12.74 -5.01 2.27
C THR A 204 12.58 -6.09 1.21
N TYR A 205 13.42 -7.14 1.25
CA TYR A 205 13.20 -8.37 0.51
C TYR A 205 12.05 -9.18 1.14
N ASP A 206 10.83 -8.69 0.94
CA ASP A 206 9.59 -9.22 1.50
C ASP A 206 8.50 -9.27 0.44
N VAL A 207 7.67 -10.31 0.47
CA VAL A 207 6.63 -10.54 -0.55
C VAL A 207 5.60 -9.42 -0.62
N ALA A 208 5.20 -8.84 0.51
CA ALA A 208 4.25 -7.75 0.52
C ALA A 208 4.87 -6.48 -0.08
N VAL A 209 6.15 -6.22 0.21
CA VAL A 209 6.90 -5.11 -0.39
C VAL A 209 7.00 -5.26 -1.90
N MET A 210 7.23 -6.47 -2.42
CA MET A 210 7.25 -6.71 -3.88
C MET A 210 5.89 -6.44 -4.54
N VAL A 211 4.80 -6.83 -3.88
CA VAL A 211 3.44 -6.56 -4.37
C VAL A 211 3.17 -5.05 -4.42
N VAL A 212 3.53 -4.32 -3.36
CA VAL A 212 3.41 -2.85 -3.33
C VAL A 212 4.30 -2.20 -4.39
N PHE A 213 5.54 -2.69 -4.56
CA PHE A 213 6.45 -2.19 -5.58
C PHE A 213 5.85 -2.32 -6.97
N LEU A 214 5.41 -3.52 -7.36
CA LEU A 214 4.84 -3.73 -8.69
C LEU A 214 3.62 -2.83 -8.90
N PHE A 215 2.73 -2.78 -7.91
CA PHE A 215 1.53 -1.96 -7.99
C PHE A 215 1.87 -0.48 -8.14
N GLN A 216 2.80 0.08 -7.35
CA GLN A 216 3.15 1.50 -7.45
C GLN A 216 3.98 1.83 -8.69
N MET A 217 4.84 0.90 -9.12
CA MET A 217 5.67 1.05 -10.32
C MET A 217 4.81 1.26 -11.56
N VAL A 218 3.73 0.49 -11.73
CA VAL A 218 2.88 0.65 -12.93
C VAL A 218 2.11 1.97 -12.96
N PHE A 219 1.75 2.56 -11.81
CA PHE A 219 1.13 3.90 -11.77
C PHE A 219 2.16 4.99 -12.09
N MET A 220 3.35 4.90 -11.50
CA MET A 220 4.46 5.79 -11.82
C MET A 220 4.76 5.76 -13.32
N ASP A 221 4.92 4.56 -13.87
CA ASP A 221 5.28 4.39 -15.26
C ASP A 221 4.17 4.92 -16.18
N THR A 222 2.90 4.71 -15.81
CA THR A 222 1.76 5.27 -16.54
C THR A 222 1.79 6.80 -16.57
N ALA A 223 2.14 7.43 -15.45
CA ALA A 223 2.27 8.89 -15.37
C ALA A 223 3.43 9.42 -16.24
N LEU A 224 4.54 8.68 -16.34
CA LEU A 224 5.66 9.03 -17.22
C LEU A 224 5.25 9.01 -18.70
N THR A 225 4.41 8.06 -19.10
CA THR A 225 3.89 7.95 -20.47
C THR A 225 2.99 9.12 -20.84
N ILE A 226 2.19 9.67 -19.92
CA ILE A 226 1.35 10.86 -20.25
C ILE A 226 2.22 12.03 -20.77
N VAL A 227 3.45 12.16 -20.27
CA VAL A 227 4.39 13.17 -20.75
C VAL A 227 4.84 12.90 -22.18
N THR A 228 4.99 11.63 -22.60
CA THR A 228 5.33 11.29 -23.99
C THR A 228 4.29 11.77 -24.97
N GLY A 229 3.01 11.59 -24.66
CA GLY A 229 1.92 12.08 -25.49
C GLY A 229 1.89 13.59 -25.57
N SER A 230 2.07 14.28 -24.44
CA SER A 230 2.01 15.76 -24.39
C SER A 230 3.11 16.45 -25.21
N ALA A 231 4.30 15.84 -25.27
CA ALA A 231 5.48 16.37 -25.94
C ALA A 231 5.79 15.64 -27.26
N ALA A 232 4.87 14.81 -27.75
CA ALA A 232 5.07 14.01 -28.94
C ALA A 232 5.50 14.88 -30.14
N GLU A 233 6.40 14.33 -30.97
CA GLU A 233 7.00 14.98 -32.15
C GLU A 233 7.93 16.19 -31.90
N ARG A 234 8.08 16.68 -30.66
CA ARG A 234 8.71 18.00 -30.39
C ARG A 234 9.98 17.96 -29.55
N TRP A 235 10.45 16.77 -29.19
CA TRP A 235 11.64 16.60 -28.36
C TRP A 235 12.58 15.52 -28.88
N LYS A 236 13.84 15.64 -28.47
CA LYS A 236 14.90 14.68 -28.82
C LYS A 236 14.77 13.45 -27.93
N TYR A 237 14.95 12.27 -28.52
CA TYR A 237 14.89 10.98 -27.82
C TYR A 237 15.78 10.90 -26.55
N ALA A 238 17.01 11.42 -26.61
CA ALA A 238 17.91 11.41 -25.45
C ALA A 238 17.41 12.34 -24.32
N ALA A 239 16.83 13.49 -24.68
CA ALA A 239 16.25 14.41 -23.68
C ALA A 239 15.03 13.75 -23.01
N PHE A 240 14.24 13.01 -23.79
CA PHE A 240 13.14 12.22 -23.28
C PHE A 240 13.60 11.15 -22.27
N ILE A 241 14.59 10.34 -22.59
CA ILE A 241 15.12 9.31 -21.66
C ILE A 241 15.57 9.95 -20.35
N ALA A 242 16.33 11.05 -20.44
CA ALA A 242 16.80 11.76 -19.25
C ALA A 242 15.63 12.32 -18.42
N SER A 243 14.61 12.90 -19.06
CA SER A 243 13.44 13.41 -18.35
C SER A 243 12.65 12.28 -17.68
N SER A 244 12.44 11.15 -18.35
CA SER A 244 11.74 9.99 -17.79
C SER A 244 12.46 9.41 -16.59
N PHE A 245 13.79 9.30 -16.65
CA PHE A 245 14.58 8.84 -15.52
C PHE A 245 14.42 9.77 -14.31
N ILE A 246 14.54 11.09 -14.52
CA ILE A 246 14.40 12.08 -13.43
C ILE A 246 12.99 12.03 -12.83
N MET A 247 11.97 11.93 -13.68
CA MET A 247 10.58 11.87 -13.24
C MET A 247 10.29 10.60 -12.45
N GLY A 248 10.72 9.44 -12.94
CA GLY A 248 10.52 8.15 -12.28
C GLY A 248 11.38 7.95 -11.03
N ALA A 249 12.52 8.62 -10.92
CA ALA A 249 13.39 8.57 -9.75
C ALA A 249 12.99 9.59 -8.67
N PHE A 250 12.49 10.77 -9.05
CA PHE A 250 12.31 11.88 -8.10
C PHE A 250 10.93 12.54 -8.18
N THR A 251 10.57 13.14 -9.31
CA THR A 251 9.41 14.05 -9.37
C THR A 251 8.10 13.36 -9.01
N TYR A 252 7.82 12.21 -9.63
CA TYR A 252 6.62 11.44 -9.33
C TYR A 252 6.70 10.81 -7.93
N PRO A 253 7.78 10.06 -7.57
CA PRO A 253 7.90 9.45 -6.25
C PRO A 253 7.74 10.40 -5.06
N LEU A 254 8.28 11.62 -5.14
CA LEU A 254 8.18 12.59 -4.06
C LEU A 254 6.73 13.04 -3.84
N PHE A 255 6.02 13.38 -4.92
CA PHE A 255 4.62 13.74 -4.78
C PHE A 255 3.78 12.56 -4.29
N ALA A 256 4.02 11.37 -4.84
CA ALA A 256 3.32 10.16 -4.44
C ALA A 256 3.64 9.76 -2.98
N ASN A 257 4.81 10.07 -2.45
CA ASN A 257 5.09 9.95 -1.01
C ASN A 257 4.18 10.86 -0.20
N TRP A 258 4.08 12.14 -0.60
CA TRP A 258 3.25 13.10 0.11
C TRP A 258 1.78 12.69 0.12
N ALA A 259 1.28 12.19 -1.01
CA ALA A 259 -0.12 11.79 -1.18
C ALA A 259 -0.44 10.42 -0.55
N TRP A 260 0.40 9.40 -0.78
CA TRP A 260 0.08 7.99 -0.46
C TRP A 260 1.15 7.28 0.36
N GLY A 261 2.37 7.81 0.44
CA GLY A 261 3.51 7.23 1.14
C GLY A 261 3.67 7.69 2.59
N ASN A 262 2.58 8.13 3.24
CA ASN A 262 2.58 8.66 4.61
C ASN A 262 3.33 10.00 4.77
N GLY A 263 3.52 10.77 3.71
CA GLY A 263 4.10 12.11 3.79
C GLY A 263 3.14 13.16 4.37
N TRP A 264 3.57 14.41 4.33
CA TRP A 264 2.88 15.54 4.98
C TRP A 264 1.46 15.81 4.45
N LEU A 265 1.23 15.59 3.15
CA LEU A 265 -0.03 15.92 2.48
C LEU A 265 -1.14 14.93 2.89
N ALA A 266 -0.80 13.63 3.00
CA ALA A 266 -1.64 12.60 3.58
C ALA A 266 -1.98 12.89 5.07
N ASN A 267 -1.02 13.45 5.81
CA ASN A 267 -1.14 13.71 7.24
C ASN A 267 -1.71 15.11 7.60
N LEU A 268 -2.00 15.96 6.61
CA LEU A 268 -2.42 17.35 6.85
C LEU A 268 -3.68 17.45 7.73
N GLY A 269 -4.65 16.58 7.48
CA GLY A 269 -5.91 16.54 8.22
C GLY A 269 -5.71 16.16 9.68
N ALA A 270 -4.86 15.17 9.95
CA ALA A 270 -4.49 14.75 11.30
C ALA A 270 -3.66 15.81 12.03
N ASN A 271 -2.68 16.41 11.34
CA ASN A 271 -1.79 17.42 11.91
C ASN A 271 -2.53 18.68 12.38
N TYR A 272 -3.56 19.11 11.65
CA TYR A 272 -4.30 20.35 11.92
C TYR A 272 -5.74 20.14 12.42
N GLY A 273 -6.15 18.91 12.69
CA GLY A 273 -7.51 18.61 13.17
C GLY A 273 -8.61 18.89 12.13
N LEU A 274 -8.28 18.86 10.85
CA LEU A 274 -9.21 19.13 9.74
C LEU A 274 -9.95 17.87 9.25
N GLY A 275 -9.72 16.73 9.90
CA GLY A 275 -10.32 15.45 9.53
C GLY A 275 -9.37 14.62 8.65
N LYS A 276 -9.84 14.20 7.47
CA LYS A 276 -9.00 13.48 6.50
C LYS A 276 -7.98 14.45 5.87
N GLY A 277 -6.78 13.95 5.55
CA GLY A 277 -5.81 14.71 4.79
C GLY A 277 -6.17 14.78 3.30
N TYR A 278 -5.17 14.92 2.46
CA TYR A 278 -5.35 14.86 1.01
C TYR A 278 -6.09 13.60 0.57
N ALA A 279 -7.08 13.79 -0.30
CA ALA A 279 -7.98 12.74 -0.76
C ALA A 279 -7.82 12.57 -2.27
N ASP A 280 -6.93 11.66 -2.64
CA ASP A 280 -6.80 11.16 -3.99
C ASP A 280 -6.75 9.63 -3.91
N PHE A 281 -7.72 8.98 -4.51
CA PHE A 281 -7.88 7.53 -4.43
C PHE A 281 -6.95 6.78 -5.37
N ALA A 282 -6.64 7.34 -6.55
CA ALA A 282 -6.03 6.60 -7.64
C ALA A 282 -5.07 7.41 -8.54
N GLY A 283 -4.73 8.64 -8.18
CA GLY A 283 -3.73 9.43 -8.89
C GLY A 283 -4.29 10.22 -10.05
N SER A 284 -5.14 11.20 -9.73
CA SER A 284 -5.74 12.11 -10.71
C SER A 284 -4.76 13.12 -11.29
#